data_AF-A0A7S0S7H3-F1
#
_entry.id   AF-A0A7S0S7H3-F1
#
_cell.length_a   1.000
_cell.length_b   1.000
_cell.length_c   1.000
_cell.angle_alpha   90.00
_cell.angle_beta   90.00
_cell.angle_gamma   90.00
#
_symmetry.space_group_name_H-M   'P 1'
#
loop_
_entity.id
_entity.type
_entity.pdbx_description
1 polymer ?
#
loop_
_entity_poly.entity_id
_entity_poly.type
_entity_poly.pdbx_seq_one_letter_code
_entity_poly.pdbx_strand_id
1 'polypeptide(L)'
;DAVVVAARSSPAVVAPDAAKTPSDCVPPNTVVLVWANRHHRPLFRAQIRNVQHRDCFMSRFVFVALDGSMYKHCEELAKDGIRIRCARSTTTAGSTAADEEEDDRALSPDALAAHRSSRWKDVSHIISQGVNVWAFDVDVSILEVPPFAEAMAVDGGGCDVLYQRRAPETPQMLT
;
A
#
# COMPACT_ATOMS: atom_id res chain seq x y z
N ASP A 1 -9.24 26.74 -21.45
CA ASP A 1 -9.76 26.20 -20.18
C ASP A 1 -8.83 25.16 -19.57
N ALA A 2 -8.65 25.29 -18.26
CA ALA A 2 -7.73 24.63 -17.35
C ALA A 2 -7.08 23.31 -17.82
N VAL A 3 -5.78 23.38 -18.11
CA VAL A 3 -4.87 22.23 -18.05
C VAL A 3 -4.75 21.86 -16.57
N VAL A 4 -5.58 20.94 -16.09
CA VAL A 4 -5.37 20.27 -14.81
C VAL A 4 -4.20 19.32 -14.99
N VAL A 5 -3.00 19.81 -14.70
CA VAL A 5 -1.87 18.94 -14.37
C VAL A 5 -2.34 18.14 -13.16
N ALA A 6 -2.70 16.88 -13.35
CA ALA A 6 -3.13 15.99 -12.29
C ALA A 6 -2.08 16.04 -11.18
N ALA A 7 -2.42 16.72 -10.08
CA ALA A 7 -1.58 16.76 -8.90
C ALA A 7 -1.41 15.32 -8.45
N ARG A 8 -0.17 14.81 -8.56
CA ARG A 8 0.22 13.50 -8.06
C ARG A 8 -0.24 13.41 -6.61
N SER A 9 -1.27 12.60 -6.35
CA SER A 9 -1.97 12.63 -5.06
C SER A 9 -1.18 11.81 -4.03
N SER A 10 -0.89 12.42 -2.88
CA SER A 10 -0.19 11.76 -1.77
C SER A 10 -1.11 10.78 -1.04
N PRO A 11 -0.58 9.82 -0.24
CA PRO A 11 -1.40 8.89 0.53
C PRO A 11 -2.35 9.62 1.47
N ALA A 12 -1.88 10.71 2.07
CA ALA A 12 -2.64 11.63 2.93
C ALA A 12 -3.88 12.27 2.28
N VAL A 13 -3.91 12.36 0.95
CA VAL A 13 -5.06 12.91 0.20
C VAL A 13 -5.99 11.78 -0.24
N VAL A 14 -5.42 10.68 -0.70
CA VAL A 14 -6.17 9.56 -1.29
C VAL A 14 -6.85 8.70 -0.21
N ALA A 15 -6.18 8.47 0.92
CA ALA A 15 -6.68 7.59 1.97
C ALA A 15 -7.98 8.11 2.62
N PRO A 16 -8.14 9.39 2.99
CA PRO A 16 -9.40 9.88 3.55
C PRO A 16 -10.59 9.77 2.60
N ASP A 17 -10.37 9.88 1.28
CA ASP A 17 -11.42 9.63 0.28
C ASP A 17 -11.79 8.14 0.22
N ALA A 18 -10.78 7.27 0.15
CA ALA A 18 -10.98 5.83 0.19
C ALA A 18 -11.73 5.40 1.46
N ALA A 19 -11.39 6.01 2.61
CA ALA A 19 -11.99 5.80 3.92
C ALA A 19 -13.45 6.28 4.06
N LYS A 20 -14.04 6.89 3.01
CA LYS A 20 -15.48 7.20 2.93
C LYS A 20 -16.31 6.24 2.08
N THR A 21 -15.69 5.46 1.19
CA THR A 21 -16.39 4.53 0.28
C THR A 21 -16.98 3.31 1.01
N PRO A 22 -18.30 3.03 0.97
CA PRO A 22 -18.88 1.87 1.66
C PRO A 22 -18.18 0.53 1.36
N SER A 23 -18.00 -0.29 2.39
CA SER A 23 -17.44 -1.64 2.32
C SER A 23 -18.09 -2.52 3.38
N ASP A 24 -18.39 -3.77 3.04
CA ASP A 24 -18.93 -4.79 3.95
C ASP A 24 -17.84 -5.69 4.56
N CYS A 25 -16.61 -5.63 4.06
CA CYS A 25 -15.50 -6.47 4.51
C CYS A 25 -14.31 -5.69 5.09
N VAL A 26 -14.30 -4.36 4.94
CA VAL A 26 -13.33 -3.45 5.56
C VAL A 26 -14.10 -2.52 6.51
N PRO A 27 -13.70 -2.40 7.80
CA PRO A 27 -14.38 -1.60 8.79
C PRO A 27 -14.59 -0.14 8.37
N PRO A 28 -15.57 0.54 8.99
CA PRO A 28 -15.76 1.97 8.80
C PRO A 28 -14.47 2.75 9.02
N ASN A 29 -14.24 3.75 8.19
CA ASN A 29 -13.12 4.69 8.32
C ASN A 29 -11.73 4.02 8.26
N THR A 30 -11.63 2.86 7.60
CA THR A 30 -10.38 2.10 7.43
C THR A 30 -9.97 2.03 5.96
N VAL A 31 -8.67 2.10 5.70
CA VAL A 31 -8.07 1.88 4.37
C VAL A 31 -7.07 0.74 4.37
N VAL A 32 -6.92 0.11 3.22
CA VAL A 32 -5.86 -0.87 2.97
C VAL A 32 -4.76 -0.19 2.16
N LEU A 33 -3.56 -0.10 2.70
CA LEU A 33 -2.40 0.50 2.04
C LEU A 33 -1.41 -0.60 1.64
N VAL A 34 -0.96 -0.56 0.39
CA VAL A 34 0.11 -1.43 -0.13
C VAL A 34 1.17 -0.61 -0.81
N TRP A 35 2.44 -0.78 -0.42
CA TRP A 35 3.57 -0.07 -1.02
C TRP A 35 4.37 -0.98 -1.94
N ALA A 36 4.72 -0.48 -3.12
CA ALA A 36 5.62 -1.18 -4.03
C ALA A 36 6.46 -0.24 -4.87
N ASN A 37 7.68 -0.67 -5.17
CA ASN A 37 8.52 -0.12 -6.23
C ASN A 37 8.54 -1.08 -7.44
N ARG A 38 9.26 -0.72 -8.50
CA ARG A 38 9.33 -1.44 -9.77
C ARG A 38 9.77 -2.90 -9.62
N HIS A 39 10.64 -3.21 -8.66
CA HIS A 39 11.16 -4.57 -8.43
C HIS A 39 10.05 -5.51 -7.94
N HIS A 40 9.03 -4.96 -7.30
CA HIS A 40 7.88 -5.72 -6.82
C HIS A 40 6.75 -5.85 -7.85
N ARG A 41 6.91 -5.34 -9.08
CA ARG A 41 5.82 -5.32 -10.08
C ARG A 41 5.21 -6.70 -10.36
N PRO A 42 5.98 -7.81 -10.47
CA PRO A 42 5.38 -9.13 -10.64
C PRO A 42 4.51 -9.56 -9.46
N LEU A 43 4.98 -9.32 -8.23
CA LEU A 43 4.25 -9.62 -6.99
C LEU A 43 2.98 -8.78 -6.88
N PHE A 44 3.08 -7.48 -7.15
CA PHE A 44 1.93 -6.58 -7.19
C PHE A 44 0.88 -7.05 -8.18
N ARG A 45 1.28 -7.45 -9.39
CA ARG A 45 0.35 -7.98 -10.40
C ARG A 45 -0.33 -9.27 -9.94
N ALA A 46 0.40 -10.18 -9.31
CA ALA A 46 -0.17 -11.39 -8.76
C ALA A 46 -1.19 -11.08 -7.65
N GLN A 47 -0.84 -10.18 -6.72
CA GLN A 47 -1.73 -9.72 -5.66
C GLN A 47 -3.00 -9.10 -6.23
N ILE A 48 -2.90 -8.15 -7.16
CA ILE A 48 -4.06 -7.51 -7.78
C ILE A 48 -4.95 -8.53 -8.48
N ARG A 49 -4.40 -9.49 -9.23
CA ARG A 49 -5.22 -10.55 -9.84
C ARG A 49 -6.04 -11.34 -8.81
N ASN A 50 -5.48 -11.56 -7.62
CA ASN A 50 -6.14 -12.30 -6.55
C ASN A 50 -7.25 -11.48 -5.85
N VAL A 51 -7.12 -10.16 -5.74
CA VAL A 51 -8.09 -9.34 -4.97
C VAL A 51 -8.98 -8.43 -5.81
N GLN A 52 -8.68 -8.22 -7.09
CA GLN A 52 -9.40 -7.25 -7.95
C GLN A 52 -10.90 -7.53 -8.09
N HIS A 53 -11.33 -8.77 -7.89
CA HIS A 53 -12.74 -9.17 -7.98
C HIS A 53 -13.51 -8.97 -6.65
N ARG A 54 -12.83 -8.53 -5.59
CA ARG A 54 -13.42 -8.29 -4.25
C ARG A 54 -13.73 -6.80 -4.10
N ASP A 55 -14.89 -6.38 -4.60
CA ASP A 55 -15.30 -4.97 -4.59
C ASP A 55 -15.24 -4.32 -3.21
N CYS A 56 -15.70 -5.04 -2.18
CA CYS A 56 -15.66 -4.55 -0.81
C CYS A 56 -14.25 -4.17 -0.36
N PHE A 57 -13.25 -4.96 -0.75
CA PHE A 57 -11.85 -4.75 -0.39
C PHE A 57 -11.22 -3.67 -1.26
N MET A 58 -11.39 -3.79 -2.59
CA MET A 58 -10.84 -2.86 -3.58
C MET A 58 -11.40 -1.44 -3.41
N SER A 59 -12.64 -1.30 -2.93
CA SER A 59 -13.25 0.00 -2.64
C SER A 59 -12.50 0.82 -1.57
N ARG A 60 -11.67 0.18 -0.73
CA ARG A 60 -10.82 0.78 0.31
C ARG A 60 -9.32 0.62 0.04
N PHE A 61 -8.96 0.01 -1.08
CA PHE A 61 -7.58 -0.29 -1.43
C PHE A 61 -6.88 0.94 -2.04
N VAL A 62 -5.75 1.31 -1.44
CA VAL A 62 -4.88 2.39 -1.91
C VAL A 62 -3.50 1.82 -2.14
N PHE A 63 -3.08 1.85 -3.40
CA PHE A 63 -1.71 1.54 -3.79
C PHE A 63 -0.83 2.77 -3.61
N VAL A 64 0.28 2.62 -2.89
CA VAL A 64 1.28 3.67 -2.71
C VAL A 64 2.52 3.34 -3.54
N ALA A 65 2.65 4.02 -4.66
CA ALA A 65 3.81 3.89 -5.54
C ALA A 65 5.04 4.52 -4.91
N LEU A 66 6.12 3.73 -4.82
CA LEU A 66 7.45 4.18 -4.38
C LEU A 66 8.32 4.71 -5.52
N ASP A 67 7.83 4.67 -6.77
CA ASP A 67 8.50 5.25 -7.93
C ASP A 67 7.49 5.62 -9.03
N GLY A 68 7.97 6.34 -10.06
CA GLY A 68 7.14 6.79 -11.18
C GLY A 68 6.61 5.65 -12.08
N SER A 69 7.36 4.56 -12.21
CA SER A 69 7.00 3.40 -13.04
C SER A 69 5.80 2.67 -12.45
N MET A 70 5.82 2.41 -11.15
CA MET A 70 4.70 1.79 -10.44
C MET A 70 3.49 2.72 -10.36
N TYR A 71 3.68 4.03 -10.23
CA TYR A 71 2.56 4.98 -10.26
C TYR A 71 1.83 4.91 -11.60
N LYS A 72 2.58 5.01 -12.71
CA LYS A 72 2.03 4.88 -14.06
C LYS A 72 1.33 3.54 -14.25
N HIS A 73 1.93 2.46 -13.76
CA HIS A 73 1.32 1.13 -13.85
C HIS A 73 -0.01 1.04 -13.09
N CYS A 74 -0.11 1.64 -11.91
CA CYS A 74 -1.37 1.71 -11.17
C CYS A 74 -2.43 2.50 -11.94
N GLU A 75 -2.06 3.64 -12.54
CA GLU A 75 -2.99 4.43 -13.36
C GLU A 75 -3.48 3.67 -14.61
N GLU A 76 -2.62 2.86 -15.22
CA GLU A 76 -3.00 1.95 -16.32
C GLU A 76 -4.05 0.93 -15.84
N LEU A 77 -3.82 0.27 -14.70
CA LEU A 77 -4.80 -0.66 -14.13
C LEU A 77 -6.15 0.02 -13.82
N ALA A 78 -6.11 1.24 -13.29
CA ALA A 78 -7.32 2.01 -13.02
C ALA A 78 -8.09 2.36 -14.32
N LYS A 79 -7.37 2.71 -15.39
CA LYS A 79 -7.97 2.95 -16.73
C LYS A 79 -8.57 1.69 -17.33
N ASP A 80 -7.98 0.53 -17.03
CA ASP A 80 -8.48 -0.78 -17.46
C ASP A 80 -9.70 -1.26 -16.62
N GLY A 81 -10.23 -0.42 -15.73
CA GLY A 81 -11.43 -0.68 -14.95
C GLY A 81 -11.19 -1.36 -13.61
N ILE A 82 -9.93 -1.58 -13.20
CA ILE A 82 -9.63 -2.07 -11.86
C ILE A 82 -9.93 -0.97 -10.86
N ARG A 83 -10.74 -1.27 -9.84
CA ARG A 83 -11.14 -0.33 -8.78
C ARG A 83 -10.00 -0.11 -7.78
N ILE A 84 -8.92 0.51 -8.23
CA ILE A 84 -7.72 0.79 -7.45
C ILE A 84 -7.49 2.29 -7.33
N ARG A 85 -7.09 2.77 -6.15
CA ARG A 85 -6.66 4.15 -5.97
C ARG A 85 -5.14 4.24 -5.93
N CYS A 86 -4.58 5.16 -6.71
CA CYS A 86 -3.14 5.32 -6.86
C CYS A 86 -2.66 6.57 -6.09
N ALA A 87 -1.80 6.35 -5.11
CA ALA A 87 -1.08 7.39 -4.41
C ALA A 87 0.42 7.30 -4.74
N ARG A 88 1.13 8.43 -4.64
CA ARG A 88 2.58 8.46 -4.75
C ARG A 88 3.18 8.79 -3.38
N SER A 89 4.15 8.00 -2.93
CA SER A 89 4.81 8.27 -1.66
C SER A 89 5.48 9.64 -1.66
N THR A 90 5.34 10.38 -0.56
CA THR A 90 5.79 11.77 -0.44
C THR A 90 7.31 11.92 -0.42
N THR A 91 8.05 10.84 -0.21
CA THR A 91 9.52 10.79 -0.23
C THR A 91 10.15 10.67 -1.61
N THR A 92 9.36 10.40 -2.66
CA THR A 92 9.86 10.35 -4.05
C THR A 92 10.00 11.73 -4.69
N ALA A 93 9.84 12.82 -3.93
CA ALA A 93 9.97 14.18 -4.43
C ALA A 93 11.38 14.52 -4.99
N GLY A 94 12.36 13.62 -4.85
CA GLY A 94 13.71 13.76 -5.39
C GLY A 94 14.00 13.05 -6.72
N SER A 95 13.29 11.98 -7.10
CA SER A 95 13.59 11.28 -8.36
C SER A 95 12.78 11.87 -9.52
N THR A 96 13.36 12.91 -10.11
CA THR A 96 13.02 13.35 -11.45
C THR A 96 13.09 12.17 -12.41
N ALA A 97 12.28 12.20 -13.47
CA ALA A 97 12.01 11.08 -14.37
C ALA A 97 13.18 10.65 -15.28
N ALA A 98 14.42 10.79 -14.83
CA ALA A 98 15.64 10.35 -15.50
C ALA A 98 16.63 9.86 -14.44
N ASP A 99 17.26 8.72 -14.71
CA ASP A 99 18.42 8.15 -14.00
C ASP A 99 18.22 7.60 -12.59
N GLU A 100 17.65 6.40 -12.46
CA GLU A 100 18.03 5.52 -11.34
C GLU A 100 18.07 4.06 -11.84
N GLU A 101 19.20 3.63 -12.39
CA GLU A 101 19.69 2.27 -12.12
C GLU A 101 19.93 2.16 -10.61
N GLU A 102 18.85 2.11 -9.82
CA GLU A 102 18.90 1.73 -8.42
C GLU A 102 19.50 0.32 -8.37
N ASP A 103 20.77 0.29 -8.02
CA ASP A 103 21.66 -0.86 -7.85
C ASP A 103 20.93 -1.94 -7.02
N ASP A 104 20.84 -3.18 -7.53
CA ASP A 104 20.21 -4.34 -6.85
C ASP A 104 20.93 -4.75 -5.54
N ARG A 105 21.78 -3.87 -4.99
CA ARG A 105 22.45 -4.05 -3.71
C ARG A 105 21.45 -3.95 -2.57
N ALA A 106 21.65 -4.81 -1.57
CA ALA A 106 20.93 -4.71 -0.31
C ALA A 106 21.03 -3.29 0.25
N LEU A 107 19.89 -2.71 0.61
CA LEU A 107 19.82 -1.39 1.24
C LEU A 107 20.74 -1.37 2.47
N SER A 108 21.49 -0.28 2.63
CA SER A 108 22.22 -0.04 3.87
C SER A 108 21.23 0.05 5.05
N PRO A 109 21.67 -0.20 6.30
CA PRO A 109 20.84 -0.02 7.48
C PRO A 109 20.18 1.36 7.55
N ASP A 110 20.90 2.42 7.18
CA ASP A 110 20.39 3.80 7.18
C ASP A 110 19.33 4.02 6.09
N ALA A 111 19.54 3.45 4.90
CA ALA A 111 18.53 3.51 3.83
C ALA A 111 17.26 2.74 4.22
N LEU A 112 17.40 1.59 4.90
CA LEU A 112 16.27 0.84 5.44
C LEU A 112 15.54 1.61 6.55
N ALA A 113 16.28 2.28 7.44
CA ALA A 113 15.70 3.12 8.51
C ALA A 113 14.96 4.33 7.93
N ALA A 114 15.53 4.99 6.92
CA ALA A 114 14.89 6.10 6.22
C ALA A 114 13.60 5.65 5.51
N HIS A 115 13.63 4.50 4.84
CA HIS A 115 12.45 3.90 4.20
C HIS A 115 11.32 3.60 5.21
N ARG A 116 11.66 2.98 6.34
CA ARG A 116 10.69 2.70 7.43
C ARG A 116 10.12 3.98 8.02
N SER A 117 10.98 4.96 8.31
CA SER A 117 10.59 6.26 8.86
C SER A 117 9.65 7.02 7.91
N SER A 118 9.94 6.98 6.61
CA SER A 118 9.07 7.59 5.60
C SER A 118 7.68 6.96 5.56
N ARG A 119 7.62 5.62 5.51
CA ARG A 119 6.32 4.93 5.50
C ARG A 119 5.54 5.24 6.77
N TRP A 120 6.21 5.25 7.91
CA TRP A 120 5.60 5.63 9.17
C TRP A 120 5.07 7.06 9.17
N LYS A 121 5.76 8.01 8.52
CA LYS A 121 5.30 9.39 8.37
C LYS A 121 4.01 9.48 7.56
N ASP A 122 3.93 8.79 6.42
CA ASP A 122 2.72 8.73 5.58
C ASP A 122 1.56 8.11 6.40
N VAL A 123 1.79 6.99 7.08
CA VAL A 123 0.78 6.31 7.92
C VAL A 123 0.33 7.19 9.09
N SER A 124 1.27 7.75 9.85
CA SER A 124 0.99 8.63 10.99
C SER A 124 0.13 9.83 10.58
N HIS A 125 0.41 10.39 9.40
CA HIS A 125 -0.37 11.51 8.90
C HIS A 125 -1.82 11.10 8.58
N ILE A 126 -2.03 9.94 7.96
CA ILE A 126 -3.37 9.40 7.68
C ILE A 126 -4.14 9.14 8.97
N ILE A 127 -3.49 8.51 9.97
CA ILE A 127 -4.09 8.26 11.28
C ILE A 127 -4.47 9.57 11.98
N SER A 128 -3.63 10.61 11.87
CA SER A 128 -3.94 11.93 12.45
C SER A 128 -5.19 12.59 11.87
N GLN A 129 -5.64 12.15 10.68
CA GLN A 129 -6.89 12.59 10.05
C GLN A 129 -8.09 11.76 10.51
N GLY A 130 -7.89 10.87 11.49
CA GLY A 130 -8.89 9.97 12.03
C GLY A 130 -9.11 8.70 11.21
N VAL A 131 -8.29 8.42 10.19
CA VAL A 131 -8.46 7.24 9.33
C VAL A 131 -7.64 6.07 9.86
N ASN A 132 -8.26 4.91 10.08
CA ASN A 132 -7.57 3.68 10.45
C ASN A 132 -6.82 3.11 9.23
N VAL A 133 -5.66 2.50 9.47
CA VAL A 133 -4.78 2.04 8.40
C VAL A 133 -4.48 0.56 8.54
N TRP A 134 -4.66 -0.20 7.47
CA TRP A 134 -4.10 -1.54 7.33
C TRP A 134 -2.99 -1.51 6.31
N ALA A 135 -1.75 -1.52 6.79
CA ALA A 135 -0.56 -1.33 5.96
C ALA A 135 0.15 -2.66 5.69
N PHE A 136 0.25 -3.04 4.42
CA PHE A 136 0.90 -4.27 3.99
C PHE A 136 2.09 -3.99 3.06
N ASP A 137 3.13 -4.79 3.19
CA ASP A 137 4.14 -4.91 2.13
C ASP A 137 3.52 -5.69 0.94
N VAL A 138 3.97 -5.39 -0.28
CA VAL A 138 3.49 -6.03 -1.52
C VAL A 138 3.91 -7.49 -1.68
N ASP A 139 4.90 -7.95 -0.91
CA ASP A 139 5.28 -9.36 -0.81
C ASP A 139 4.37 -10.15 0.15
N VAL A 140 3.46 -9.47 0.87
CA VAL A 140 2.40 -10.12 1.64
C VAL A 140 1.24 -10.46 0.71
N SER A 141 1.07 -11.75 0.45
CA SER A 141 -0.03 -12.25 -0.37
C SER A 141 -1.34 -12.22 0.41
N ILE A 142 -2.28 -11.38 -0.05
CA ILE A 142 -3.66 -11.39 0.43
C ILE A 142 -4.40 -12.46 -0.37
N LEU A 143 -4.39 -13.69 0.14
CA LEU A 143 -4.96 -14.86 -0.53
C LEU A 143 -6.46 -15.00 -0.26
N GLU A 144 -6.88 -14.64 0.94
CA GLU A 144 -8.28 -14.53 1.32
C GLU A 144 -8.47 -13.24 2.10
N VAL A 145 -9.60 -12.58 1.90
CA VAL A 145 -10.04 -11.47 2.73
C VAL A 145 -10.99 -12.07 3.76
N PRO A 146 -10.52 -12.50 4.95
CA PRO A 146 -11.41 -12.91 6.02
C PRO A 146 -12.37 -11.74 6.36
N PRO A 147 -13.49 -12.01 7.06
CA PRO A 147 -14.26 -10.97 7.72
C PRO A 147 -13.36 -10.33 8.79
N PHE A 148 -12.53 -9.37 8.40
CA PHE A 148 -11.52 -8.75 9.26
C PHE A 148 -12.15 -7.94 10.41
N ALA A 149 -13.46 -7.67 10.33
CA ALA A 149 -14.26 -7.19 11.46
C ALA A 149 -14.14 -8.12 12.68
N GLU A 150 -14.04 -9.44 12.48
CA GLU A 150 -13.86 -10.42 13.55
C GLU A 150 -12.44 -10.39 14.12
N ALA A 151 -11.42 -10.20 13.28
CA ALA A 151 -10.02 -10.05 13.72
C ALA A 151 -9.80 -8.77 14.56
N MET A 152 -10.60 -7.73 14.32
CA MET A 152 -10.61 -6.47 15.08
C MET A 152 -11.51 -6.50 16.32
N ALA A 153 -12.43 -7.47 16.41
CA ALA A 153 -13.37 -7.64 17.53
C ALA A 153 -12.76 -8.38 18.73
N VAL A 154 -11.52 -8.88 18.61
CA VAL A 154 -10.76 -9.43 19.74
C VAL A 154 -10.27 -8.25 20.60
N ASP A 155 -10.57 -8.29 21.90
CA ASP A 155 -10.31 -7.21 22.87
C ASP A 155 -8.92 -6.56 22.68
N GLY A 156 -8.94 -5.27 22.30
CA GLY A 156 -7.76 -4.49 21.91
C GLY A 156 -8.06 -3.46 20.82
N GLY A 157 -9.08 -3.70 19.98
CA GLY A 157 -9.93 -2.71 19.27
C GLY A 157 -9.30 -1.68 18.32
N GLY A 158 -7.99 -1.52 18.29
CA GLY A 158 -7.29 -0.53 17.48
C GLY A 158 -5.99 -1.12 16.97
N CYS A 159 -6.06 -2.06 16.04
CA CYS A 159 -4.87 -2.44 15.30
C CYS A 159 -4.66 -1.43 14.17
N ASP A 160 -3.99 -0.32 14.51
CA ASP A 160 -3.69 0.78 13.59
C ASP A 160 -2.65 0.42 12.53
N VAL A 161 -1.95 -0.72 12.71
CA VAL A 161 -1.03 -1.31 11.73
C VAL A 161 -0.99 -2.84 11.94
N LEU A 162 -1.48 -3.60 10.96
CA LEU A 162 -1.24 -5.04 10.87
C LEU A 162 0.00 -5.30 10.01
N TYR A 163 1.18 -5.39 10.65
CA TYR A 163 2.43 -5.69 9.96
C TYR A 163 2.75 -7.19 10.07
N GLN A 164 2.70 -7.93 8.97
CA GLN A 164 3.10 -9.34 8.95
C GLN A 164 4.38 -9.53 8.14
N ARG A 165 5.54 -9.33 8.78
CA ARG A 165 6.77 -10.05 8.37
C ARG A 165 6.88 -11.31 9.21
N ARG A 166 6.56 -12.46 8.63
CA ARG A 166 7.17 -13.71 9.11
C ARG A 166 8.55 -13.77 8.47
N ALA A 167 9.61 -13.74 9.27
CA ALA A 167 10.91 -14.20 8.81
C ALA A 167 10.73 -15.65 8.31
N PRO A 168 11.41 -16.09 7.23
CA PRO A 168 11.49 -17.51 6.96
C PRO A 168 12.08 -18.17 8.20
N GLU A 169 11.32 -19.06 8.85
CA GLU A 169 11.91 -19.99 9.78
C GLU A 169 12.90 -20.81 8.95
N THR A 170 14.18 -20.65 9.25
CA THR A 170 15.22 -21.52 8.70
C THR A 170 14.76 -22.95 8.94
N PRO A 171 14.64 -23.81 7.91
CA PRO A 171 14.31 -25.20 8.15
C PRO A 171 15.32 -25.73 9.16
N GLN A 172 14.85 -26.19 10.32
CA GLN A 172 15.67 -27.01 11.17
C GLN A 172 16.01 -28.24 10.31
N MET A 173 17.23 -28.28 9.78
CA MET A 173 17.77 -29.50 9.24
C MET A 173 17.75 -30.50 10.39
N LEU A 174 16.82 -31.46 10.31
CA LEU A 174 16.82 -32.64 11.15
C LEU A 174 18.19 -33.31 10.97
N THR A 175 19.03 -33.21 12.01
CA THR A 175 20.25 -34.00 12.18
C THR A 175 19.90 -35.38 12.69
#